data_AF-A0A1Y0MK85-F1
#
_entry.id   AF-A0A1Y0MK85-F1
#
_cell.length_a   1.000
_cell.length_b   1.000
_cell.length_c   1.000
_cell.angle_alpha   90.00
_cell.angle_beta   90.00
_cell.angle_gamma   90.00
#
_symmetry.space_group_name_H-M   'P 1'
#
loop_
_entity.id
_entity.type
_entity.pdbx_description
1 polymer ?
#
loop_
_entity_poly.entity_id
_entity_poly.type
_entity_poly.pdbx_seq_one_letter_code
_entity_poly.pdbx_strand_id
1 'polypeptide(L)'
;MWKYILAWFPMILVAIVNGLFREKFLKDHLNELQAHQMSTASMIVLFGIYVWVLFKIWLPISVNQAVTIGVIWLVLTIIFEFLFGHYIAGHSWDKLLHDYNLFQGRVWILVLIWISIVPYVIYQLQR
;
A
#
# COMPACT_ATOMS: atom_id res chain seq x y z
N MET A 1 -1.82 17.23 -11.00
CA MET A 1 -2.21 15.90 -10.48
C MET A 1 -1.60 14.74 -11.23
N TRP A 2 -1.46 14.79 -12.56
CA TRP A 2 -0.92 13.68 -13.36
C TRP A 2 0.37 13.05 -12.80
N LYS A 3 1.34 13.86 -12.35
CA LYS A 3 2.62 13.36 -11.83
C LYS A 3 2.45 12.46 -10.60
N TYR A 4 1.48 12.77 -9.74
CA TYR A 4 1.17 11.95 -8.56
C TYR A 4 0.39 10.70 -8.93
N ILE A 5 -0.45 10.75 -9.97
CA ILE A 5 -1.08 9.55 -10.53
C ILE A 5 0.00 8.62 -11.08
N LEU A 6 0.98 9.14 -11.84
CA LEU A 6 2.07 8.30 -12.32
C LEU A 6 2.99 7.80 -11.20
N ALA A 7 3.17 8.60 -10.15
CA ALA A 7 3.92 8.20 -8.97
C ALA A 7 3.22 7.07 -8.18
N TRP A 8 1.99 6.66 -8.52
CA TRP A 8 1.41 5.45 -7.94
C TRP A 8 1.97 4.16 -8.56
N PHE A 9 2.36 4.15 -9.84
CA PHE A 9 2.86 2.92 -10.50
C PHE A 9 4.11 2.31 -9.85
N PRO A 10 5.13 3.09 -9.42
CA PRO A 10 6.25 2.53 -8.67
C PRO A 10 5.83 1.83 -7.37
N MET A 11 4.73 2.26 -6.73
CA MET A 11 4.22 1.60 -5.52
C MET A 11 3.74 0.18 -5.80
N ILE A 12 3.26 -0.10 -7.02
CA ILE A 12 2.90 -1.47 -7.44
C ILE A 12 4.13 -2.37 -7.41
N LEU A 13 5.27 -1.89 -7.92
CA LEU A 13 6.51 -2.66 -7.92
C LEU A 13 6.97 -2.94 -6.49
N VAL A 14 6.94 -1.92 -5.63
CA VAL A 14 7.22 -2.06 -4.19
C VAL A 14 6.30 -3.11 -3.57
N ALA A 15 5.00 -3.07 -3.87
CA ALA A 15 4.03 -4.00 -3.32
C ALA A 15 4.26 -5.46 -3.78
N ILE A 16 4.56 -5.67 -5.06
CA ILE A 16 4.87 -6.99 -5.61
C ILE A 16 6.15 -7.53 -4.97
N VAL A 17 7.22 -6.73 -4.88
CA VAL A 17 8.47 -7.14 -4.24
C VAL A 17 8.24 -7.50 -2.78
N ASN A 18 7.45 -6.71 -2.05
CA ASN A 18 7.11 -6.99 -0.65
C ASN A 18 6.30 -8.28 -0.49
N GLY A 19 5.33 -8.52 -1.37
CA GLY A 19 4.55 -9.76 -1.42
C GLY A 19 5.43 -10.97 -1.74
N LEU A 20 6.32 -10.87 -2.74
CA LEU A 20 7.28 -11.93 -3.07
C LEU A 20 8.24 -12.21 -1.92
N PHE A 21 8.70 -11.17 -1.23
CA PHE A 21 9.55 -11.31 -0.04
C PHE A 21 8.82 -12.08 1.07
N ARG A 22 7.54 -11.78 1.30
CA ARG A 22 6.70 -12.52 2.24
C ARG A 22 6.62 -14.00 1.88
N GLU A 23 6.25 -14.29 0.63
CA GLU A 23 6.00 -15.67 0.19
C GLU A 23 7.28 -16.52 0.14
N LYS A 24 8.41 -15.94 -0.28
CA LYS A 24 9.67 -16.68 -0.49
C LYS A 24 10.62 -16.71 0.69
N PHE A 25 10.47 -15.80 1.65
CA PHE A 25 11.41 -15.69 2.78
C PHE A 25 10.69 -15.72 4.11
N LEU A 26 9.65 -14.89 4.31
CA LEU A 26 9.00 -14.81 5.63
C LEU A 26 8.25 -16.10 5.97
N LYS A 27 7.54 -16.71 5.01
CA LYS A 27 6.81 -17.96 5.24
C LYS A 27 7.68 -19.17 5.57
N ASP A 28 8.96 -19.15 5.21
CA ASP A 28 9.89 -20.22 5.57
C ASP A 28 10.33 -20.15 7.04
N HIS A 29 10.19 -18.99 7.67
CA HIS A 29 10.67 -18.73 9.03
C HIS A 29 9.55 -18.43 10.03
N LEU A 30 8.36 -18.09 9.54
CA LEU A 30 7.22 -17.61 10.32
C LEU A 30 5.95 -18.33 9.90
N ASN A 31 4.98 -18.39 10.81
CA ASN A 31 3.63 -18.82 10.43
C ASN A 31 2.97 -17.79 9.49
N GLU A 32 1.90 -18.21 8.81
CA GLU A 32 1.22 -17.39 7.79
C GLU A 32 0.79 -16.03 8.32
N LEU A 33 0.22 -15.99 9.53
CA LEU A 33 -0.27 -14.77 10.13
C LEU A 33 0.86 -13.79 10.48
N GLN A 34 1.95 -14.29 11.06
CA GLN A 34 3.13 -13.48 11.37
C GLN A 34 3.79 -12.95 10.10
N ALA A 35 3.92 -13.79 9.07
CA ALA A 35 4.46 -13.37 7.77
C ALA A 35 3.58 -12.28 7.14
N HIS A 36 2.26 -12.41 7.23
CA HIS A 36 1.31 -11.38 6.78
C HIS A 36 1.50 -10.06 7.55
N GLN A 37 1.54 -10.11 8.88
CA GLN A 37 1.70 -8.92 9.73
C GLN A 37 3.04 -8.20 9.48
N MET A 38 4.14 -8.95 9.36
CA MET A 38 5.46 -8.39 9.05
C MET A 38 5.52 -7.79 7.64
N SER A 39 4.87 -8.43 6.66
CA SER A 39 4.74 -7.89 5.30
C SER A 39 3.92 -6.60 5.28
N THR A 40 2.85 -6.51 6.06
CA THR A 40 2.06 -5.27 6.22
C THR A 40 2.89 -4.16 6.87
N ALA A 41 3.63 -4.46 7.95
CA ALA A 41 4.48 -3.48 8.60
C ALA A 41 5.59 -2.94 7.68
N SER A 42 6.27 -3.83 6.95
CA SER A 42 7.28 -3.43 5.96
C SER A 42 6.67 -2.61 4.82
N MET A 43 5.47 -2.95 4.35
CA MET A 43 4.75 -2.14 3.35
C MET A 43 4.49 -0.71 3.83
N ILE A 44 4.01 -0.56 5.07
CA ILE A 44 3.76 0.75 5.67
C ILE A 44 5.04 1.59 5.69
N VAL A 45 6.15 1.01 6.15
CA VAL A 45 7.45 1.68 6.18
C VAL A 45 7.92 2.06 4.78
N LEU A 46 7.87 1.12 3.83
CA LEU A 46 8.31 1.34 2.45
C LEU A 46 7.51 2.44 1.76
N PHE A 47 6.18 2.46 1.90
CA PHE A 47 5.35 3.53 1.37
C PHE A 47 5.59 4.86 2.08
N GLY A 48 5.83 4.86 3.40
CA GLY A 48 6.24 6.05 4.14
C GLY A 48 7.52 6.68 3.57
N ILE A 49 8.55 5.86 3.39
CA ILE A 49 9.84 6.28 2.80
C ILE A 49 9.63 6.77 1.37
N TYR A 50 8.88 6.02 0.57
CA TYR A 50 8.60 6.37 -0.83
C TYR A 50 7.95 7.75 -0.94
N VAL A 51 6.90 8.00 -0.16
CA VAL A 51 6.18 9.28 -0.16
C VAL A 51 7.06 10.41 0.39
N TRP A 52 7.85 10.13 1.42
CA TRP A 52 8.82 11.09 1.94
C TRP A 52 9.78 11.57 0.85
N VAL A 53 10.40 10.65 0.12
CA VAL A 53 11.32 10.98 -0.98
C VAL A 53 10.59 11.68 -2.12
N LEU A 54 9.41 11.19 -2.51
CA LEU A 54 8.60 11.80 -3.56
C LEU A 54 8.28 13.26 -3.26
N PHE A 55 7.93 13.58 -2.01
CA PHE A 55 7.53 14.94 -1.62
C PHE A 55 8.71 15.89 -1.44
N LYS A 56 9.93 15.37 -1.22
CA LYS A 56 11.16 16.18 -1.34
C LYS A 56 11.40 16.66 -2.77
N ILE A 57 10.93 15.91 -3.78
CA ILE A 57 11.06 16.28 -5.20
C ILE A 57 9.84 17.12 -5.64
N TRP A 58 8.64 16.69 -5.28
CA TRP A 58 7.37 17.29 -5.68
C TRP A 58 6.44 17.48 -4.50
N LEU A 59 6.75 18.45 -3.64
CA LEU A 59 5.87 18.80 -2.52
C LEU A 59 4.49 19.24 -3.04
N PRO A 60 3.38 18.71 -2.50
CA PRO A 60 2.05 19.23 -2.80
C PRO A 60 1.95 20.72 -2.49
N ILE A 61 1.10 21.44 -3.20
CA ILE A 61 0.92 22.89 -3.01
C ILE A 61 -0.03 23.23 -1.85
N SER A 62 -0.78 22.24 -1.34
CA SER A 62 -1.75 22.44 -0.27
C SER A 62 -2.12 21.13 0.43
N VAL A 63 -2.68 21.26 1.64
CA VAL A 63 -3.27 20.14 2.40
C VAL A 63 -4.31 19.41 1.56
N ASN A 64 -5.22 20.14 0.91
CA ASN A 64 -6.29 19.55 0.09
C ASN A 64 -5.71 18.72 -1.06
N GLN A 65 -4.62 19.16 -1.66
CA GLN A 65 -3.93 18.41 -2.71
C GLN A 65 -3.31 17.12 -2.16
N ALA A 66 -2.66 17.16 -1.00
CA ALA A 66 -2.10 15.96 -0.35
C ALA A 66 -3.20 14.93 -0.03
N VAL A 67 -4.32 15.36 0.54
CA VAL A 67 -5.48 14.48 0.81
C VAL A 67 -6.03 13.88 -0.48
N THR A 68 -6.16 14.68 -1.54
CA THR A 68 -6.66 14.21 -2.84
C THR A 68 -5.73 13.15 -3.45
N ILE A 69 -4.41 13.31 -3.32
CA ILE A 69 -3.43 12.30 -3.76
C ILE A 69 -3.68 10.98 -3.04
N GLY A 70 -3.85 11.00 -1.72
CA GLY A 70 -4.12 9.79 -0.91
C GLY A 70 -5.42 9.08 -1.30
N VAL A 71 -6.49 9.84 -1.53
CA VAL A 71 -7.78 9.28 -1.98
C VAL A 71 -7.66 8.63 -3.36
N ILE A 72 -7.01 9.30 -4.31
CA ILE A 72 -6.79 8.75 -5.65
C ILE A 72 -5.98 7.45 -5.57
N TRP A 73 -4.89 7.44 -4.80
CA TRP A 73 -4.07 6.24 -4.63
C TRP A 73 -4.82 5.10 -3.96
N LEU A 74 -5.68 5.39 -2.97
CA LEU A 74 -6.53 4.36 -2.37
C LEU A 74 -7.45 3.72 -3.42
N VAL A 75 -8.15 4.53 -4.20
CA VAL A 75 -9.07 4.03 -5.25
C VAL A 75 -8.30 3.20 -6.28
N LEU A 76 -7.15 3.69 -6.75
CA LEU A 76 -6.30 2.95 -7.69
C LEU A 76 -5.81 1.64 -7.08
N THR A 77 -5.44 1.63 -5.80
CA THR A 77 -4.95 0.43 -5.10
C THR A 77 -6.05 -0.62 -4.96
N ILE A 78 -7.27 -0.22 -4.58
CA ILE A 78 -8.42 -1.14 -4.49
C ILE A 78 -8.75 -1.71 -5.87
N ILE A 79 -8.85 -0.85 -6.90
CA ILE A 79 -9.12 -1.29 -8.28
C ILE A 79 -8.04 -2.28 -8.73
N PHE A 80 -6.76 -1.95 -8.52
CA PHE A 80 -5.65 -2.83 -8.87
C PHE A 80 -5.70 -4.14 -8.12
N GLU A 81 -5.90 -4.13 -6.80
CA GLU A 81 -5.95 -5.31 -5.97
C GLU A 81 -7.00 -6.31 -6.46
N PHE A 82 -8.21 -5.85 -6.73
CA PHE A 82 -9.28 -6.73 -7.21
C PHE A 82 -9.06 -7.15 -8.67
N LEU A 83 -8.68 -6.23 -9.57
CA LEU A 83 -8.48 -6.57 -10.99
C LEU A 83 -7.26 -7.48 -11.18
N PHE A 84 -6.10 -7.09 -10.65
CA PHE A 84 -4.87 -7.87 -10.73
C PHE A 84 -5.00 -9.16 -9.93
N GLY A 85 -5.50 -9.08 -8.68
CA GLY A 85 -5.65 -10.23 -7.80
C GLY A 85 -6.56 -11.30 -8.41
N HIS A 86 -7.71 -10.89 -8.95
CA HIS A 86 -8.66 -11.84 -9.53
C HIS A 86 -8.25 -12.33 -10.93
N TYR A 87 -7.99 -11.40 -11.86
CA TYR A 87 -7.81 -11.77 -13.28
C TYR A 87 -6.37 -12.17 -13.64
N ILE A 88 -5.35 -11.69 -12.91
CA ILE A 88 -3.93 -11.95 -13.24
C ILE A 88 -3.32 -12.96 -12.26
N ALA A 89 -3.50 -12.76 -10.95
CA ALA A 89 -2.98 -13.66 -9.93
C ALA A 89 -3.92 -14.87 -9.67
N GLY A 90 -5.10 -14.91 -10.29
CA GLY A 90 -6.04 -16.03 -10.21
C GLY A 90 -6.62 -16.27 -8.81
N HIS A 91 -6.67 -15.24 -7.96
CA HIS A 91 -7.22 -15.36 -6.61
C HIS A 91 -8.75 -15.31 -6.64
N SER A 92 -9.41 -16.13 -5.83
CA SER A 92 -10.86 -16.05 -5.65
C SER A 92 -11.24 -14.79 -4.89
N TRP A 93 -12.48 -14.33 -5.07
CA TRP A 93 -13.06 -13.22 -4.31
C TRP A 93 -13.00 -13.48 -2.81
N ASP A 94 -13.30 -14.70 -2.37
CA ASP A 94 -13.20 -15.09 -0.96
C ASP A 94 -11.78 -14.91 -0.42
N LYS A 95 -10.76 -15.28 -1.20
CA LYS A 95 -9.36 -15.13 -0.79
C LYS A 95 -8.97 -13.66 -0.65
N LEU A 96 -9.41 -12.80 -1.58
CA LEU A 96 -9.15 -11.36 -1.51
C LEU A 96 -9.85 -10.72 -0.30
N LEU A 97 -11.12 -11.04 -0.09
CA LEU A 97 -11.91 -10.54 1.04
C LEU A 97 -11.40 -11.05 2.39
N HIS A 98 -10.80 -12.25 2.43
CA HIS A 98 -10.23 -12.82 3.63
C HIS A 98 -9.10 -11.94 4.21
N ASP A 99 -8.32 -11.26 3.36
CA ASP A 99 -7.27 -10.34 3.81
C ASP A 99 -7.81 -9.10 4.55
N TYR A 100 -9.10 -8.81 4.44
CA TYR A 100 -9.79 -7.74 5.17
C TYR A 100 -10.33 -8.18 6.53
N ASN A 101 -10.21 -9.47 6.89
CA ASN A 101 -10.79 -9.98 8.13
C ASN A 101 -9.90 -9.66 9.35
N LEU A 102 -10.15 -8.49 9.95
CA LEU A 102 -9.49 -8.04 11.17
C LEU A 102 -9.66 -9.02 12.35
N PHE A 103 -10.78 -9.74 12.44
CA PHE A 103 -11.03 -10.69 13.53
C PHE A 103 -10.09 -11.91 13.47
N GLN A 104 -9.53 -12.20 12.29
CA GLN A 104 -8.53 -13.25 12.10
C GLN A 104 -7.10 -12.71 12.17
N GLY A 105 -6.92 -11.45 12.60
CA GLY A 105 -5.62 -10.80 12.72
C GLY A 105 -5.01 -10.38 11.37
N ARG A 106 -5.78 -10.42 10.28
CA ARG A 106 -5.34 -9.92 8.97
C ARG A 106 -5.48 -8.42 8.94
N VAL A 107 -4.35 -7.75 8.73
CA VAL A 107 -4.16 -6.32 8.96
C VAL A 107 -3.96 -5.54 7.66
N TRP A 108 -4.32 -6.12 6.52
CA TRP A 108 -4.17 -5.49 5.21
C TRP A 108 -4.84 -4.11 5.12
N ILE A 109 -5.99 -3.93 5.78
CA ILE A 109 -6.69 -2.64 5.84
C ILE A 109 -5.81 -1.51 6.40
N LEU A 110 -4.81 -1.82 7.22
CA LEU A 110 -3.85 -0.83 7.71
C LEU A 110 -3.00 -0.24 6.58
N VAL A 111 -2.67 -1.03 5.55
CA VAL A 111 -1.96 -0.54 4.36
C VAL A 111 -2.85 0.43 3.58
N LEU A 112 -4.15 0.13 3.43
CA LEU A 112 -5.10 1.00 2.73
C LEU A 112 -5.32 2.32 3.47
N ILE A 113 -5.49 2.25 4.80
CA ILE A 113 -5.54 3.44 5.66
C ILE A 113 -4.25 4.23 5.52
N TRP A 114 -3.10 3.56 5.55
CA TRP A 114 -1.81 4.22 5.42
C TRP A 114 -1.62 4.91 4.07
N ILE A 115 -1.90 4.25 2.94
CA ILE A 115 -1.83 4.85 1.60
C ILE A 115 -2.68 6.12 1.50
N SER A 116 -3.85 6.12 2.14
CA SER A 116 -4.77 7.25 2.09
C SER A 116 -4.30 8.43 2.96
N ILE A 117 -3.70 8.18 4.13
CA ILE A 117 -3.29 9.26 5.05
C ILE A 117 -1.83 9.68 4.90
N VAL A 118 -0.94 8.82 4.39
CA VAL A 118 0.50 9.08 4.33
C VAL A 118 0.85 10.35 3.54
N PRO A 119 0.20 10.70 2.41
CA PRO A 119 0.50 11.95 1.71
C PRO A 119 0.22 13.15 2.60
N TYR A 120 -0.89 13.15 3.35
CA TYR A 120 -1.21 14.21 4.28
C TYR A 120 -0.18 14.31 5.42
N VAL A 121 0.13 13.19 6.07
CA VAL A 121 1.09 13.14 7.19
C VAL A 121 2.45 13.68 6.75
N ILE A 122 2.98 13.19 5.63
CA ILE A 122 4.30 13.57 5.15
C ILE A 122 4.33 15.03 4.68
N TYR A 123 3.25 15.51 4.04
CA TYR A 123 3.14 16.91 3.68
C TYR A 123 3.23 17.83 4.91
N GLN A 124 2.52 17.49 5.99
CA GLN A 124 2.58 18.29 7.23
C GLN A 124 3.95 18.25 7.91
N LEU A 125 4.70 17.15 7.77
CA LEU A 125 6.04 17.01 8.34
C LEU A 125 7.13 17.72 7.50
N GLN A 126 6.88 17.98 6.22
CA GLN A 126 7.85 18.60 5.31
C GLN A 126 7.58 20.06 4.99
N ARG A 127 6.40 20.57 5.33
CA ARG A 127 6.02 21.97 5.22
C ARG A 127 6.76 22.83 6.24
#